data_AF-A0A920EIU8-F1
#
_entry.id   AF-A0A920EIU8-F1
#
_cell.length_a   1.000
_cell.length_b   1.000
_cell.length_c   1.000
_cell.angle_alpha   90.00
_cell.angle_beta   90.00
_cell.angle_gamma   90.00
#
_symmetry.space_group_name_H-M   'P 1'
#
loop_
_entity.id
_entity.type
_entity.pdbx_description
1 polymer ?
#
loop_
_entity_poly.entity_id
_entity_poly.type
_entity_poly.pdbx_seq_one_letter_code
_entity_poly.pdbx_strand_id
1 'polypeptide(L)'
;MDNIFDTQVAANFLDIGYCIGYGNLVQTLLNISLEKSMTRSDWMKRPLSVGQTRYAAQDVIHLPQLYDILTKLLVKSERLYFFEEEMRYLIKLSYRENQKLKYYQKVKGIWKLSSLELDRLFNLCLWRETQAEISDIPRARVIDDKVLLCFQ
;
A
#
# COMPACT_ATOMS: atom_id res chain seq x y z
N MET A 1 -9.06 10.32 -12.13
CA MET A 1 -7.58 10.20 -12.29
C MET A 1 -7.38 8.91 -13.05
N ASP A 2 -7.21 9.01 -14.37
CA ASP A 2 -7.48 7.87 -15.25
C ASP A 2 -6.21 7.35 -15.93
N ASN A 3 -5.05 7.93 -15.59
CA ASN A 3 -3.76 7.59 -16.17
C ASN A 3 -2.71 7.45 -15.06
N ILE A 4 -2.72 6.30 -14.37
CA ILE A 4 -1.72 5.92 -13.38
C ILE A 4 -0.93 4.74 -13.94
N PHE A 5 0.40 4.80 -13.80
CA PHE A 5 1.29 3.70 -14.14
C PHE A 5 2.00 3.22 -12.88
N ASP A 6 1.78 1.97 -12.48
CA ASP A 6 2.47 1.37 -11.35
C ASP A 6 3.67 0.55 -11.85
N THR A 7 4.88 1.01 -11.50
CA THR A 7 6.13 0.37 -11.90
C THR A 7 6.31 -1.03 -11.30
N GLN A 8 5.75 -1.31 -10.13
CA GLN A 8 5.81 -2.63 -9.51
C GLN A 8 4.88 -3.61 -10.23
N VAL A 9 3.67 -3.18 -10.60
CA VAL A 9 2.74 -4.00 -11.39
C VAL A 9 3.35 -4.31 -12.76
N ALA A 10 3.92 -3.30 -13.44
CA ALA A 10 4.60 -3.49 -14.71
C ALA A 10 5.79 -4.47 -14.58
N ALA A 11 6.60 -4.35 -13.53
CA ALA A 11 7.71 -5.26 -13.27
C ALA A 11 7.25 -6.70 -13.02
N ASN A 12 6.09 -6.89 -12.37
CA ASN A 12 5.49 -8.21 -12.17
C ASN A 12 5.03 -8.83 -13.49
N PHE A 13 4.37 -8.07 -14.36
CA PHE A 13 4.01 -8.53 -15.71
C PHE A 13 5.21 -8.84 -16.60
N LEU A 14 6.40 -8.34 -16.28
CA LEU A 14 7.63 -8.56 -17.04
C LEU A 14 8.55 -9.59 -16.39
N ASP A 15 8.10 -10.27 -15.32
CA ASP A 15 8.89 -11.27 -14.60
C ASP A 15 10.23 -10.73 -14.05
N ILE A 16 10.34 -9.40 -13.84
CA ILE A 16 11.56 -8.74 -13.35
C ILE A 16 11.76 -9.00 -11.84
N GLY A 17 10.68 -9.27 -11.12
CA GLY A 17 10.70 -9.65 -9.71
C GLY A 17 9.34 -9.52 -9.07
N TYR A 18 8.86 -10.59 -8.44
CA TYR A 18 7.58 -10.59 -7.72
C TYR A 18 7.65 -9.61 -6.54
N CYS A 19 6.73 -8.62 -6.52
CA CYS A 19 6.67 -7.58 -5.50
C CYS A 19 8.02 -6.84 -5.28
N ILE A 20 8.77 -6.60 -6.36
CA ILE A 20 10.06 -5.90 -6.28
C ILE A 20 9.89 -4.49 -5.68
N GLY A 21 10.77 -4.14 -4.75
CA GLY A 21 10.82 -2.80 -4.15
C GLY A 21 11.47 -1.78 -5.09
N TYR A 22 11.09 -0.51 -4.97
CA TYR A 22 11.56 0.59 -5.84
C TYR A 22 13.09 0.63 -6.01
N GLY A 23 13.85 0.64 -4.92
CA GLY A 23 15.32 0.69 -5.00
C GLY A 23 15.94 -0.50 -5.73
N ASN A 24 15.39 -1.70 -5.55
CA ASN A 24 15.85 -2.88 -6.29
C ASN A 24 15.47 -2.78 -7.77
N LEU A 25 14.30 -2.24 -8.10
CA LEU A 25 13.89 -2.03 -9.48
C LEU A 25 14.81 -1.02 -10.20
N VAL A 26 15.14 0.09 -9.52
CA VAL A 26 16.12 1.08 -10.02
C VAL A 26 17.49 0.43 -10.22
N GLN A 27 17.97 -0.37 -9.27
CA GLN A 27 19.23 -1.09 -9.41
C GLN A 27 19.19 -2.09 -10.58
N THR A 28 18.12 -2.85 -10.73
CA THR A 28 18.01 -3.88 -11.77
C THR A 28 17.94 -3.28 -13.18
N LEU A 29 17.18 -2.21 -13.38
CA LEU A 29 16.94 -1.65 -14.71
C LEU A 29 17.87 -0.51 -15.10
N LEU A 30 18.38 0.25 -14.13
CA LEU A 30 19.22 1.42 -14.37
C LEU A 30 20.66 1.23 -13.89
N ASN A 31 20.96 0.14 -13.17
CA ASN A 31 22.25 -0.10 -12.52
C ASN A 31 22.66 1.02 -11.55
N ILE A 32 21.67 1.64 -10.89
CA ILE A 32 21.85 2.73 -9.92
C ILE A 32 21.52 2.21 -8.52
N SER A 33 22.44 2.40 -7.58
CA SER A 33 22.22 2.09 -6.17
C SER A 33 21.71 3.33 -5.44
N LEU A 34 20.52 3.25 -4.85
CA LEU A 34 19.97 4.32 -4.03
C LEU A 34 20.58 4.32 -2.63
N GLU A 35 20.78 5.51 -2.05
CA GLU A 35 21.34 5.67 -0.71
C GLU A 35 20.39 5.13 0.38
N LYS A 36 20.87 5.16 1.64
CA LYS A 36 20.10 4.72 2.82
C LYS A 36 18.70 5.34 2.87
N SER A 37 17.70 4.48 3.04
CA SER A 37 16.31 4.87 3.12
C SER A 37 16.02 5.75 4.34
N MET A 38 15.25 6.84 4.13
CA MET A 38 14.70 7.69 5.20
C MET A 38 13.24 7.35 5.55
N THR A 39 12.76 6.16 5.15
CA THR A 39 11.36 5.70 5.34
C THR A 39 10.86 5.78 6.78
N ARG A 40 11.73 5.61 7.78
CA ARG A 40 11.38 5.64 9.21
C ARG A 40 11.79 6.92 9.93
N SER A 41 12.21 7.95 9.20
CA SER A 41 12.53 9.26 9.79
C SER A 41 11.26 10.04 10.14
N ASP A 42 11.36 11.01 11.05
CA ASP A 42 10.27 11.94 11.34
C ASP A 42 10.10 12.94 10.19
N TRP A 43 9.15 12.66 9.30
CA TRP A 43 8.81 13.49 8.13
C TRP A 43 7.94 14.72 8.47
N MET A 44 7.45 14.81 9.71
CA MET A 44 6.71 15.98 10.20
C MET A 44 7.64 17.05 10.76
N LYS A 45 8.82 16.66 11.25
CA LYS A 45 9.84 17.60 11.74
C LYS A 45 10.22 18.64 10.70
N ARG A 46 10.39 19.89 11.13
CA ARG A 46 10.88 21.00 10.31
C ARG A 46 12.07 21.72 10.97
N PRO A 47 13.05 22.19 10.17
CA PRO A 47 13.20 21.95 8.74
C PRO A 47 13.52 20.48 8.43
N LEU A 48 13.27 20.05 7.19
CA LEU A 48 13.70 18.73 6.74
C LEU A 48 15.22 18.65 6.75
N SER A 49 15.76 17.50 7.12
CA SER A 49 17.20 17.26 7.00
C SER A 49 17.61 17.13 5.53
N VAL A 50 18.89 17.42 5.24
CA VAL A 50 19.46 17.24 3.89
C VAL A 50 19.25 15.80 3.37
N GLY A 51 19.38 14.81 4.25
CA GLY A 51 19.15 13.41 3.91
C GLY A 51 17.69 13.10 3.54
N GLN A 52 16.71 13.71 4.24
CA GLN A 52 15.29 13.57 3.89
C GLN A 52 14.97 14.22 2.55
N THR A 53 15.49 15.42 2.29
CA THR A 53 15.30 16.10 0.99
C THR A 53 15.90 15.28 -0.15
N ARG A 54 17.12 14.76 0.02
CA ARG A 54 17.77 13.91 -0.97
C ARG A 54 16.99 12.62 -1.22
N TYR A 55 16.59 11.93 -0.15
CA TYR A 55 15.83 10.69 -0.23
C TYR A 55 14.49 10.90 -0.97
N ALA A 56 13.74 11.96 -0.62
CA ALA A 56 12.48 12.27 -1.28
C ALA A 56 12.64 12.58 -2.78
N ALA A 57 13.73 13.24 -3.17
CA ALA A 57 14.05 13.47 -4.58
C ALA A 57 14.40 12.15 -5.30
N GLN A 58 15.19 11.28 -4.65
CA GLN A 58 15.59 9.99 -5.19
C GLN A 58 14.41 9.04 -5.41
N ASP A 59 13.35 9.11 -4.60
CA ASP A 59 12.14 8.29 -4.74
C ASP A 59 11.32 8.60 -6.01
N VAL A 60 11.61 9.70 -6.71
CA VAL A 60 10.85 10.10 -7.92
C VAL A 60 11.71 10.35 -9.15
N ILE A 61 12.99 10.74 -9.00
CA ILE A 61 13.82 11.19 -10.11
C ILE A 61 14.02 10.14 -11.21
N HIS A 62 13.98 8.86 -10.84
CA HIS A 62 14.16 7.75 -11.78
C HIS A 62 12.85 7.18 -12.35
N LEU A 63 11.68 7.59 -11.85
CA LEU A 63 10.38 7.06 -12.31
C LEU A 63 10.13 7.28 -13.81
N PRO A 64 10.46 8.44 -14.42
CA PRO A 64 10.26 8.62 -15.86
C PRO A 64 11.09 7.64 -16.70
N GLN A 65 12.35 7.39 -16.30
CA GLN A 65 13.22 6.43 -17.00
C GLN A 65 12.70 5.00 -16.85
N LEU A 66 12.22 4.63 -15.65
CA LEU A 66 11.59 3.34 -15.43
C LEU A 66 10.32 3.17 -16.27
N TYR A 67 9.47 4.19 -16.33
CA TYR A 67 8.26 4.20 -17.16
C TYR A 67 8.58 3.91 -18.63
N ASP A 68 9.56 4.61 -19.21
CA ASP A 68 9.95 4.42 -20.61
C ASP A 68 10.44 3.00 -20.89
N ILE A 69 11.30 2.46 -20.01
CA ILE A 69 11.85 1.10 -20.16
C ILE A 69 10.74 0.06 -20.03
N LEU A 70 9.95 0.14 -18.95
CA LEU A 70 8.89 -0.83 -18.65
C LEU A 70 7.81 -0.82 -19.74
N THR A 71 7.43 0.36 -20.24
CA THR A 71 6.45 0.48 -21.34
C THR A 71 6.96 -0.18 -22.60
N LYS A 72 8.21 0.07 -23.00
CA LYS A 72 8.82 -0.59 -24.17
C LYS A 72 8.88 -2.11 -24.02
N LEU A 73 9.21 -2.59 -22.83
CA LEU A 73 9.24 -4.02 -22.53
C LEU A 73 7.84 -4.64 -22.59
N LEU A 74 6.83 -3.99 -22.00
CA LEU A 74 5.43 -4.44 -22.03
C LEU A 74 4.88 -4.52 -23.46
N VAL A 75 5.19 -3.53 -24.31
CA VAL A 75 4.83 -3.55 -25.73
C VAL A 75 5.53 -4.70 -26.45
N LYS A 76 6.85 -4.84 -26.25
CA LYS A 76 7.65 -5.90 -26.89
C LYS A 76 7.20 -7.31 -26.49
N SER A 77 6.73 -7.48 -25.25
CA SER A 77 6.22 -8.76 -24.76
C SER A 77 4.73 -8.98 -25.05
N GLU A 78 4.06 -8.04 -25.74
CA GLU A 78 2.61 -8.08 -26.01
C GLU A 78 1.75 -8.15 -24.73
N ARG A 79 2.26 -7.59 -23.62
CA ARG A 79 1.61 -7.61 -22.29
C ARG A 79 0.99 -6.27 -21.89
N LEU A 80 1.19 -5.21 -22.69
CA LEU A 80 0.70 -3.86 -22.37
C LEU A 80 -0.81 -3.83 -22.09
N TYR A 81 -1.61 -4.50 -22.93
CA TYR A 81 -3.06 -4.52 -22.76
C TYR A 81 -3.50 -5.13 -21.42
N PHE A 82 -2.90 -6.26 -21.01
CA PHE A 82 -3.19 -6.88 -19.72
C PHE A 82 -2.78 -6.00 -18.55
N PHE A 83 -1.62 -5.35 -18.66
CA PHE A 83 -1.17 -4.37 -17.67
C PHE A 83 -2.16 -3.21 -17.53
N GLU A 84 -2.63 -2.62 -18.64
CA GLU A 84 -3.60 -1.54 -18.60
C GLU A 84 -4.95 -1.97 -18.00
N GLU A 85 -5.39 -3.20 -18.28
CA GLU A 85 -6.59 -3.77 -17.67
C GLU A 85 -6.44 -3.91 -16.15
N GLU A 86 -5.30 -4.43 -15.69
CA GLU A 86 -4.99 -4.55 -14.26
C GLU A 86 -4.92 -3.18 -13.59
N MET A 87 -4.28 -2.19 -14.23
CA MET A 87 -4.25 -0.82 -13.72
C MET A 87 -5.66 -0.24 -13.57
N ARG A 88 -6.53 -0.42 -14.57
CA ARG A 88 -7.95 0.02 -14.47
C ARG A 88 -8.67 -0.67 -13.31
N TYR A 89 -8.43 -1.97 -13.11
CA TYR A 89 -9.02 -2.72 -12.01
C TYR A 89 -8.53 -2.21 -10.64
N LEU A 90 -7.22 -2.02 -10.46
CA LEU A 90 -6.62 -1.55 -9.21
C LEU A 90 -7.08 -0.12 -8.86
N ILE A 91 -7.14 0.76 -9.85
CA ILE A 91 -7.67 2.12 -9.67
C ILE A 91 -9.14 2.07 -9.23
N LYS A 92 -9.96 1.22 -9.87
CA LYS A 92 -11.36 1.03 -9.45
C LYS A 92 -11.47 0.47 -8.03
N LEU A 93 -10.57 -0.44 -7.65
CA LEU A 93 -10.54 -1.02 -6.30
C LEU A 93 -10.13 0.03 -5.25
N SER A 94 -9.22 0.94 -5.56
CA SER A 94 -8.79 2.00 -4.62
C SER A 94 -9.91 2.98 -4.26
N TYR A 95 -10.88 3.19 -5.16
CA TYR A 95 -12.06 4.02 -4.88
C TYR A 95 -13.18 3.30 -4.11
N ARG A 96 -13.10 1.99 -3.88
CA ARG A 96 -14.15 1.28 -3.15
C ARG A 96 -14.11 1.62 -1.66
N GLU A 97 -15.13 2.35 -1.22
CA GLU A 97 -15.23 2.92 0.13
C GLU A 97 -15.81 2.00 1.23
N ASN A 98 -15.47 2.42 2.45
CA ASN A 98 -15.86 1.98 3.79
C ASN A 98 -15.29 0.63 4.27
N GLN A 99 -13.96 0.58 4.39
CA GLN A 99 -13.28 -0.49 5.14
C GLN A 99 -13.78 -0.61 6.59
N LYS A 100 -14.33 0.47 7.18
CA LYS A 100 -14.83 0.47 8.57
C LYS A 100 -15.83 -0.65 8.82
N LEU A 101 -16.85 -0.76 7.96
CA LEU A 101 -17.92 -1.77 8.07
C LEU A 101 -17.44 -3.18 7.77
N LYS A 102 -16.28 -3.34 7.11
CA LYS A 102 -15.73 -4.65 6.74
C LYS A 102 -14.56 -5.07 7.61
N TYR A 103 -14.11 -4.23 8.55
CA TYR A 103 -12.90 -4.53 9.32
C TYR A 103 -13.05 -5.79 10.16
N TYR A 104 -14.24 -6.02 10.75
CA TYR A 104 -14.50 -7.21 11.57
C TYR A 104 -14.14 -8.50 10.82
N GLN A 105 -14.34 -8.56 9.50
CA GLN A 105 -14.01 -9.70 8.64
C GLN A 105 -12.50 -10.02 8.56
N LYS A 106 -11.64 -9.04 8.88
CA LYS A 106 -10.18 -9.20 8.90
C LYS A 106 -9.65 -9.67 10.25
N VAL A 107 -10.48 -9.70 11.29
CA VAL A 107 -10.07 -10.13 12.64
C VAL A 107 -9.79 -11.62 12.62
N LYS A 108 -8.57 -12.01 13.00
CA LYS A 108 -8.15 -13.41 13.03
C LYS A 108 -9.04 -14.21 13.99
N GLY A 109 -9.48 -15.39 13.57
CA GLY A 109 -10.31 -16.25 14.43
C GLY A 109 -11.80 -15.96 14.40
N ILE A 110 -12.26 -15.04 13.53
CA ILE A 110 -13.69 -14.72 13.34
C ILE A 110 -14.57 -15.96 13.09
N TRP A 111 -14.02 -16.98 12.40
CA TRP A 111 -14.74 -18.23 12.09
C TRP A 111 -15.11 -19.08 13.32
N LYS A 112 -14.59 -18.74 14.51
CA LYS A 112 -14.91 -19.41 15.76
C LYS A 112 -16.08 -18.77 16.51
N LEU A 113 -16.55 -17.60 16.07
CA LEU A 113 -17.57 -16.82 16.76
C LEU A 113 -18.97 -17.25 16.34
N SER A 114 -19.89 -17.30 17.30
CA SER A 114 -21.33 -17.39 17.07
C SER A 114 -21.88 -16.11 16.44
N SER A 115 -23.13 -16.15 15.96
CA SER A 115 -23.80 -14.97 15.39
C SER A 115 -23.86 -13.79 16.37
N LEU A 116 -24.14 -14.04 17.64
CA LEU A 116 -24.19 -13.00 18.66
C LEU A 116 -22.81 -12.37 18.92
N GLU A 117 -21.76 -13.19 18.99
CA GLU A 117 -20.38 -12.70 19.16
C GLU A 117 -19.91 -11.93 17.92
N LEU A 118 -20.36 -12.32 16.72
CA LEU A 118 -20.09 -11.57 15.48
C LEU A 118 -20.75 -10.19 15.50
N ASP A 119 -22.00 -10.08 15.96
CA ASP A 119 -22.68 -8.80 16.09
C ASP A 119 -21.98 -7.87 17.10
N ARG A 120 -21.51 -8.44 18.22
CA ARG A 120 -20.69 -7.70 19.20
C ARG A 120 -19.38 -7.23 18.59
N LEU A 121 -18.65 -8.12 17.92
CA LEU A 121 -17.39 -7.80 17.25
C LEU A 121 -17.56 -6.72 16.19
N PHE A 122 -18.64 -6.79 15.40
CA PHE A 122 -18.98 -5.78 14.40
C PHE A 122 -19.12 -4.39 15.03
N ASN A 123 -19.94 -4.28 16.09
CA ASN A 123 -20.15 -3.01 16.78
C ASN A 123 -18.88 -2.48 17.46
N LEU A 124 -18.08 -3.37 18.07
CA LEU A 124 -16.78 -2.99 18.66
C LEU A 124 -15.79 -2.49 17.61
N CYS A 125 -15.70 -3.17 16.46
CA CYS A 125 -14.87 -2.71 15.35
C CYS A 125 -15.34 -1.35 14.84
N LEU A 126 -16.64 -1.17 14.63
CA LEU A 126 -17.21 0.10 14.16
C LEU A 126 -16.91 1.26 15.13
N TRP A 127 -17.11 1.03 16.43
CA TRP A 127 -16.77 2.00 17.46
C TRP A 127 -15.27 2.32 17.46
N ARG A 128 -14.41 1.30 17.38
CA ARG A 128 -12.95 1.50 17.39
C ARG A 128 -12.47 2.31 16.20
N GLU A 129 -12.99 2.03 15.01
CA GLU A 129 -12.66 2.82 13.81
C GLU A 129 -13.10 4.28 13.99
N THR A 130 -14.31 4.49 14.54
CA THR A 130 -14.83 5.84 14.80
C THR A 130 -13.95 6.60 15.79
N GLN A 131 -13.50 5.95 16.87
CA GLN A 131 -12.61 6.57 17.86
C GLN A 131 -11.21 6.84 17.31
N ALA A 132 -10.68 5.93 16.49
CA ALA A 132 -9.38 6.08 15.85
C ALA A 132 -9.35 7.31 14.93
N GLU A 133 -10.44 7.56 14.20
CA GLU A 133 -10.59 8.74 13.35
C GLU A 133 -10.77 10.03 14.13
N ILE A 134 -11.64 10.03 15.15
CA ILE A 134 -11.83 11.20 16.01
C ILE A 134 -10.51 11.62 16.67
N SER A 135 -9.73 10.63 17.09
CA SER A 135 -8.48 10.85 17.83
C SER A 135 -7.23 10.95 16.94
N ASP A 136 -7.37 10.79 15.62
CA ASP A 136 -6.28 10.74 14.64
C ASP A 136 -5.10 9.83 15.06
N ILE A 137 -5.42 8.62 15.52
CA ILE A 137 -4.41 7.62 15.92
C ILE A 137 -4.68 6.28 15.24
N PRO A 138 -3.64 5.45 15.04
CA PRO A 138 -3.83 4.10 14.54
C PRO A 138 -4.83 3.30 15.39
N ARG A 139 -5.75 2.56 14.75
CA ARG A 139 -6.79 1.75 15.40
C ARG A 139 -6.29 0.85 16.54
N ALA A 140 -5.09 0.29 16.39
CA ALA A 140 -4.47 -0.59 17.38
C ALA A 140 -4.07 0.15 18.67
N ARG A 141 -3.92 1.48 18.64
CA ARG A 141 -3.70 2.30 19.83
C ARG A 141 -4.99 2.62 20.59
N VAL A 142 -6.15 2.49 19.94
CA VAL A 142 -7.45 2.59 20.62
C VAL A 142 -7.69 1.31 21.43
N ILE A 143 -7.76 0.17 20.73
CA ILE A 143 -7.85 -1.17 21.33
C ILE A 143 -7.12 -2.15 20.39
N ASP A 144 -6.26 -3.03 20.93
CA ASP A 144 -5.57 -4.07 20.15
C ASP A 144 -6.54 -5.17 19.67
N ASP A 145 -6.30 -5.74 18.49
CA ASP A 145 -7.14 -6.82 17.92
C ASP A 145 -7.28 -8.03 18.86
N LYS A 146 -6.26 -8.33 19.67
CA LYS A 146 -6.32 -9.43 20.65
C LYS A 146 -7.39 -9.22 21.71
N VAL A 147 -7.63 -7.96 22.10
CA VAL A 147 -8.60 -7.60 23.12
C VAL A 147 -10.03 -7.63 22.58
N LEU A 148 -10.22 -7.37 21.28
CA LEU A 148 -11.53 -7.44 20.63
C LEU A 148 -12.20 -8.82 20.76
N LEU A 149 -11.40 -9.88 20.82
CA LEU A 149 -11.89 -11.26 20.94
C LEU A 149 -12.13 -11.70 22.38
N CYS A 150 -11.81 -10.87 23.38
CA CYS A 150 -12.01 -11.20 24.79
C CYS A 150 -13.41 -10.83 25.31
N PHE A 151 -14.24 -10.13 24.51
CA PHE A 151 -15.60 -9.74 24.86
C PHE A 151 -16.66 -10.76 24.36
N GLN A 152 -16.33 -12.05 24.44
CA GLN A 152 -17.22 -13.19 24.12
C GLN A 152 -18.39 -13.24 25.10
#